data_AF-A0A957KRH1-F1
#
_entry.id   AF-A0A957KRH1-F1
#
_cell.length_a   1.000
_cell.length_b   1.000
_cell.length_c   1.000
_cell.angle_alpha   90.00
_cell.angle_beta   90.00
_cell.angle_gamma   90.00
#
_symmetry.space_group_name_H-M   'P 1'
#
loop_
_entity.id
_entity.type
_entity.pdbx_description
1 polymer ?
#
loop_
_entity_poly.entity_id
_entity_poly.type
_entity_poly.pdbx_seq_one_letter_code
_entity_poly.pdbx_strand_id
1 'polypeptide(L)'
;MLNRLVVPFLLAVIVLAGCAAPAAPTPAAPTASNAGAAEDVTAGELIVYTSRSESLFKPVIEAFNQVYPDVKVTMLTGSNGELAAKLLEERANPQADLLVNSDTLTMESLAEQGLFAPNDSPAVTAVPESLRADDGNWVALTLRPRVIMYNTDLVTPEEAPQTMMDLTDPQWKGQLGAADSRNGAMVAQLVAMRHLLGEEAMTAFVQGLVANDTQWFGGHTDVRKAVGAGELAVGLVNHYYYHLSLAEGAPVAVVYPDQEEGGTGLIVNSTNAGVIDGARHPE
;
A
#
# COMPACT_ATOMS: atom_id res chain seq x y z
N MET A 1 -21.35 -42.37 54.53
CA MET A 1 -22.80 -42.57 54.75
C MET A 1 -23.43 -41.22 55.02
N LEU A 2 -23.85 -40.51 53.98
CA LEU A 2 -24.66 -39.29 54.14
C LEU A 2 -25.90 -39.38 53.26
N ASN A 3 -26.99 -38.94 53.87
CA ASN A 3 -28.37 -39.28 53.60
C ASN A 3 -28.94 -38.49 52.41
N ARG A 4 -29.77 -39.17 51.62
CA ARG A 4 -30.54 -38.61 50.50
C ARG A 4 -31.62 -37.65 51.01
N LEU A 5 -31.77 -36.49 50.37
CA LEU A 5 -33.06 -35.80 50.33
C LEU A 5 -33.33 -35.33 48.89
N VAL A 6 -34.39 -35.91 48.32
CA VAL A 6 -34.99 -35.58 47.03
C VAL A 6 -36.08 -34.55 47.31
N VAL A 7 -36.09 -33.43 46.57
CA VAL A 7 -37.21 -32.48 46.54
C VAL A 7 -37.66 -32.31 45.08
N PRO A 8 -38.95 -32.46 44.76
CA PRO A 8 -39.43 -32.46 43.38
C PRO A 8 -39.67 -31.03 42.86
N PHE A 9 -39.40 -30.85 41.57
CA PHE A 9 -39.66 -29.62 40.81
C PHE A 9 -41.17 -29.55 40.48
N LEU A 10 -41.89 -28.57 41.03
CA LEU A 10 -43.26 -28.26 40.64
C LEU A 10 -43.22 -27.22 39.51
N LEU A 11 -43.76 -27.58 38.34
CA LEU A 11 -44.05 -26.66 37.25
C LEU A 11 -45.20 -25.73 37.64
N ALA A 12 -44.97 -24.42 37.62
CA ALA A 12 -46.02 -23.40 37.64
C ALA A 12 -46.06 -22.70 36.28
N VAL A 13 -47.13 -22.92 35.53
CA VAL A 13 -47.47 -22.21 34.30
C VAL A 13 -48.17 -20.92 34.70
N ILE A 14 -47.59 -19.77 34.36
CA ILE A 14 -48.22 -18.45 34.49
C ILE A 14 -48.56 -17.97 33.08
N VAL A 15 -49.87 -17.87 32.81
CA VAL A 15 -50.43 -17.18 31.64
C VAL A 15 -50.54 -15.70 31.99
N LEU A 16 -49.88 -14.84 31.22
CA LEU A 16 -50.03 -13.39 31.31
C LEU A 16 -50.63 -12.86 30.01
N ALA A 17 -51.89 -12.39 30.13
CA ALA A 17 -52.63 -11.69 29.11
C ALA A 17 -52.09 -10.26 28.94
N GLY A 18 -52.03 -9.79 27.69
CA GLY A 18 -51.44 -8.53 27.29
C GLY A 18 -52.27 -7.29 27.62
N CYS A 19 -51.54 -6.20 27.87
CA CYS A 19 -51.99 -4.83 27.62
C CYS A 19 -50.87 -4.14 26.83
N ALA A 20 -51.20 -3.68 25.63
CA ALA A 20 -50.30 -3.01 24.71
C ALA A 20 -50.08 -1.54 25.13
N ALA A 21 -48.81 -1.12 25.16
CA ALA A 21 -48.41 0.29 25.13
C ALA A 21 -47.93 0.62 23.70
N PRO A 22 -48.16 1.85 23.18
CA PRO A 22 -47.75 2.20 21.83
C PRO A 22 -46.22 2.33 21.77
N ALA A 23 -45.59 1.52 20.92
CA ALA A 23 -44.16 1.60 20.65
C ALA A 23 -43.87 2.87 19.83
N ALA A 24 -42.85 3.62 20.26
CA ALA A 24 -42.28 4.73 19.50
C ALA A 24 -41.72 4.22 18.15
N PRO A 25 -41.79 5.01 17.07
CA PRO A 25 -41.29 4.60 15.76
C PRO A 25 -39.78 4.40 15.82
N THR A 26 -39.34 3.18 15.52
CA THR A 26 -37.94 2.85 15.23
C THR A 26 -37.52 3.59 13.96
N PRO A 27 -36.39 4.32 13.94
CA PRO A 27 -35.90 4.90 12.70
C PRO A 27 -35.50 3.76 11.77
N ALA A 28 -36.18 3.69 10.63
CA ALA A 28 -35.83 2.77 9.56
C ALA A 28 -34.39 3.05 9.11
N ALA A 29 -33.60 1.98 8.97
CA ALA A 29 -32.31 2.03 8.30
C ALA A 29 -32.51 2.62 6.89
N PRO A 30 -31.62 3.51 6.41
CA PRO A 30 -31.74 4.05 5.08
C PRO A 30 -31.53 2.90 4.08
N THR A 31 -32.62 2.50 3.42
CA THR A 31 -32.56 1.73 2.18
C THR A 31 -31.90 2.63 1.14
N ALA A 32 -30.59 2.43 0.93
CA ALA A 32 -29.88 2.98 -0.20
C ALA A 32 -30.43 2.31 -1.46
N SER A 33 -31.45 2.93 -2.05
CA SER A 33 -31.83 2.69 -3.44
C SER A 33 -30.81 3.39 -4.33
N ASN A 34 -29.63 2.80 -4.47
CA ASN A 34 -28.77 3.07 -5.62
C ASN A 34 -29.22 2.12 -6.74
N ALA A 35 -30.32 2.48 -7.39
CA ALA A 35 -30.51 2.09 -8.78
C ALA A 35 -29.65 3.04 -9.62
N GLY A 36 -28.33 2.87 -9.52
CA GLY A 36 -27.43 3.33 -10.56
C GLY A 36 -27.76 2.52 -11.79
N ALA A 37 -27.92 3.19 -12.94
CA ALA A 37 -28.03 2.53 -14.22
C ALA A 37 -26.94 1.45 -14.29
N ALA A 38 -27.36 0.19 -14.47
CA ALA A 38 -26.43 -0.82 -14.93
C ALA A 38 -25.95 -0.31 -16.29
N GLU A 39 -24.73 0.21 -16.35
CA GLU A 39 -24.02 0.28 -17.61
C GLU A 39 -24.04 -1.15 -18.16
N ASP A 40 -24.55 -1.29 -19.38
CA ASP A 40 -24.57 -2.56 -20.09
C ASP A 40 -23.11 -3.03 -20.17
N VAL A 41 -22.72 -3.93 -19.26
CA VAL A 41 -21.40 -4.57 -19.29
C VAL A 41 -21.34 -5.38 -20.57
N THR A 42 -20.74 -4.79 -21.61
CA THR A 42 -20.46 -5.54 -22.83
C THR A 42 -19.47 -6.63 -22.46
N ALA A 43 -19.82 -7.90 -22.75
CA ALA A 43 -18.86 -8.99 -22.76
C ALA A 43 -17.57 -8.51 -23.45
N GLY A 44 -16.44 -8.59 -22.75
CA GLY A 44 -15.25 -7.83 -23.14
C GLY A 44 -13.96 -8.41 -22.57
N GLU A 45 -12.84 -7.98 -23.13
CA GLU A 45 -11.50 -8.29 -22.61
C GLU A 45 -10.92 -7.01 -22.01
N LEU A 46 -10.29 -7.09 -20.84
CA LEU A 46 -9.55 -5.97 -20.26
C LEU A 46 -8.07 -6.34 -20.22
N ILE A 47 -7.23 -5.56 -20.90
CA ILE A 47 -5.79 -5.83 -20.97
C ILE A 47 -5.07 -4.91 -19.99
N VAL A 48 -4.55 -5.51 -18.91
CA VAL A 48 -3.85 -4.79 -17.84
C VAL A 48 -2.35 -5.04 -17.94
N TYR A 49 -1.58 -3.97 -18.11
CA TYR A 49 -0.14 -4.01 -17.92
C TYR A 49 0.16 -3.70 -16.45
N THR A 50 0.93 -4.54 -15.77
CA THR A 50 1.21 -4.33 -14.35
C THR A 50 2.61 -4.70 -13.91
N SER A 51 3.19 -3.87 -13.05
CA SER A 51 4.46 -4.19 -12.39
C SER A 51 4.32 -4.83 -11.03
N ARG A 52 3.08 -5.11 -10.61
CA ARG A 52 2.81 -5.87 -9.39
C ARG A 52 3.03 -7.35 -9.67
N SER A 53 3.57 -8.06 -8.67
CA SER A 53 3.64 -9.52 -8.75
C SER A 53 2.22 -10.09 -8.86
N GLU A 54 2.08 -11.13 -9.68
CA GLU A 54 0.78 -11.78 -9.91
C GLU A 54 0.13 -12.21 -8.58
N SER A 55 0.90 -12.72 -7.64
CA SER A 55 0.42 -13.12 -6.31
C SER A 55 -0.27 -11.99 -5.52
N LEU A 56 0.12 -10.74 -5.75
CA LEU A 56 -0.45 -9.58 -5.06
C LEU A 56 -1.62 -8.95 -5.82
N PHE A 57 -1.68 -9.12 -7.14
CA PHE A 57 -2.69 -8.48 -7.98
C PHE A 57 -3.84 -9.41 -8.37
N LYS A 58 -3.59 -10.72 -8.45
CA LYS A 58 -4.60 -11.74 -8.76
C LYS A 58 -5.84 -11.69 -7.85
N PRO A 59 -5.74 -11.51 -6.52
CA PRO A 59 -6.94 -11.39 -5.68
C PRO A 59 -7.82 -10.18 -6.05
N VAL A 60 -7.23 -9.09 -6.56
CA VAL A 60 -7.98 -7.91 -7.03
C VAL A 60 -8.77 -8.26 -8.28
N ILE A 61 -8.16 -8.99 -9.21
CA ILE A 61 -8.83 -9.46 -10.43
C ILE A 61 -9.92 -10.48 -10.12
N GLU A 62 -9.69 -11.38 -9.17
CA GLU A 62 -10.70 -12.33 -8.73
C GLU A 62 -11.91 -11.62 -8.12
N ALA A 63 -11.68 -10.58 -7.31
CA ALA A 63 -12.76 -9.75 -6.77
C ALA A 63 -13.51 -8.97 -7.87
N PHE A 64 -12.79 -8.42 -8.86
CA PHE A 64 -13.38 -7.75 -10.02
C PHE A 64 -14.27 -8.71 -10.84
N ASN A 65 -13.75 -9.90 -11.19
CA ASN A 65 -14.49 -10.90 -11.96
C ASN A 65 -15.71 -11.48 -11.21
N GLN A 66 -15.74 -11.43 -9.87
CA GLN A 66 -16.95 -11.81 -9.11
C GLN A 66 -18.10 -10.82 -9.33
N VAL A 67 -17.79 -9.55 -9.56
CA VAL A 67 -18.77 -8.49 -9.85
C VAL A 67 -19.06 -8.43 -11.36
N TYR A 68 -18.05 -8.65 -12.18
CA TYR A 68 -18.09 -8.59 -13.65
C TYR A 68 -17.68 -9.93 -14.28
N PRO A 69 -18.51 -10.98 -14.16
CA PRO A 69 -18.14 -12.34 -14.60
C PRO A 69 -17.98 -12.48 -16.12
N ASP A 70 -18.55 -11.56 -16.89
CA ASP A 70 -18.50 -11.55 -18.35
C ASP A 70 -17.30 -10.76 -18.93
N VAL A 71 -16.46 -10.18 -18.06
CA VAL A 71 -15.23 -9.49 -18.44
C VAL A 71 -14.02 -10.39 -18.21
N LYS A 72 -13.25 -10.65 -19.26
CA LYS A 72 -12.00 -11.40 -19.17
C LYS A 72 -10.82 -10.46 -18.97
N VAL A 73 -10.19 -10.50 -17.80
CA VAL A 73 -8.95 -9.74 -17.56
C VAL A 73 -7.72 -10.54 -18.01
N THR A 74 -6.93 -9.97 -18.92
CA THR A 74 -5.63 -10.50 -19.34
C THR A 74 -4.52 -9.58 -18.81
N MET A 75 -3.48 -10.16 -18.21
CA MET A 75 -2.36 -9.40 -17.68
C MET A 75 -1.08 -9.58 -18.48
N LEU A 76 -0.32 -8.49 -18.62
CA LEU A 76 1.09 -8.53 -18.98
C LEU A 76 1.90 -7.95 -17.83
N THR A 77 2.82 -8.75 -17.29
CA THR A 77 3.68 -8.34 -16.18
C THR A 77 5.07 -7.94 -16.67
N GLY A 78 5.62 -6.86 -16.11
CA GLY A 78 6.99 -6.42 -16.41
C GLY A 78 7.50 -5.43 -15.36
N SER A 79 8.77 -5.05 -15.40
CA SER A 79 9.26 -3.97 -14.54
C SER A 79 8.64 -2.61 -14.90
N ASN A 80 8.67 -1.65 -13.97
CA ASN A 80 8.09 -0.31 -14.19
C ASN A 80 8.60 0.34 -15.49
N GLY A 81 9.91 0.26 -15.75
CA GLY A 81 10.55 0.86 -16.92
C GLY A 81 10.30 0.10 -18.22
N GLU A 82 10.26 -1.23 -18.18
CA GLU A 82 9.93 -2.06 -19.36
C GLU A 82 8.50 -1.77 -19.84
N LEU A 83 7.54 -1.72 -18.92
CA LEU A 83 6.15 -1.42 -19.24
C LEU A 83 5.98 0.02 -19.75
N ALA A 84 6.67 0.99 -19.13
CA ALA A 84 6.67 2.38 -19.58
C ALA A 84 7.20 2.51 -21.02
N ALA A 85 8.37 1.92 -21.31
CA ALA A 85 8.96 1.95 -22.65
C ALA A 85 8.05 1.28 -23.69
N LYS A 86 7.46 0.13 -23.34
CA LYS A 86 6.53 -0.60 -24.21
C LYS A 86 5.28 0.22 -24.51
N LEU A 87 4.67 0.85 -23.50
CA LEU A 87 3.48 1.67 -23.69
C LEU A 87 3.74 2.90 -24.56
N LEU A 88 4.91 3.54 -24.41
CA LEU A 88 5.32 4.64 -25.28
C LEU A 88 5.53 4.20 -26.74
N GLU A 89 6.04 2.99 -26.97
CA GLU A 89 6.16 2.40 -28.31
C GLU A 89 4.77 2.10 -28.90
N GLU A 90 3.85 1.59 -28.08
CA GLU A 90 2.48 1.22 -28.46
C GLU A 90 1.52 2.42 -28.56
N ARG A 91 1.93 3.64 -28.18
CA ARG A 91 1.03 4.80 -28.01
C ARG A 91 0.17 5.15 -29.24
N ALA A 92 0.66 4.86 -30.45
CA ALA A 92 -0.08 5.14 -31.69
C ALA A 92 -1.14 4.07 -32.01
N ASN A 93 -1.06 2.91 -31.38
CA ASN A 93 -2.00 1.81 -31.48
C ASN A 93 -1.97 1.00 -30.16
N PRO A 94 -2.64 1.50 -29.10
CA PRO A 94 -2.58 0.89 -27.78
C PRO A 94 -2.98 -0.58 -27.79
N GLN A 95 -2.22 -1.38 -27.03
CA GLN A 95 -2.52 -2.81 -26.79
C GLN A 95 -2.98 -3.09 -25.36
N ALA A 96 -2.83 -2.11 -24.45
CA ALA A 96 -3.28 -2.18 -23.07
C ALA A 96 -4.42 -1.16 -22.86
N ASP A 97 -5.31 -1.48 -21.94
CA ASP A 97 -6.38 -0.60 -21.50
C ASP A 97 -6.00 0.13 -20.21
N LEU A 98 -5.27 -0.56 -19.32
CA LEU A 98 -4.88 -0.04 -18.01
C LEU A 98 -3.40 -0.30 -17.73
N LEU A 99 -2.70 0.69 -17.19
CA LEU A 99 -1.42 0.49 -16.53
C LEU A 99 -1.60 0.52 -15.01
N VAL A 100 -1.16 -0.53 -14.33
CA VAL A 100 -1.01 -0.58 -12.88
C VAL A 100 0.48 -0.61 -12.52
N ASN A 101 1.05 0.55 -12.22
CA ASN A 101 2.48 0.71 -11.97
C ASN A 101 2.79 0.94 -10.48
N SER A 102 3.91 0.40 -10.02
CA SER A 102 4.37 0.48 -8.64
C SER A 102 5.34 1.62 -8.41
N ASP A 103 5.37 2.64 -9.24
CA ASP A 103 6.22 3.81 -9.05
C ASP A 103 5.55 5.07 -9.58
N THR A 104 5.36 6.04 -8.67
CA THR A 104 4.69 7.31 -8.98
C THR A 104 5.50 8.17 -9.95
N LEU A 105 6.83 8.19 -9.83
CA LEU A 105 7.67 8.97 -10.75
C LEU A 105 7.53 8.48 -12.19
N THR A 106 7.45 7.17 -12.39
CA THR A 106 7.16 6.58 -13.70
C THR A 106 5.78 7.00 -14.21
N MET A 107 4.74 6.98 -13.37
CA MET A 107 3.39 7.41 -13.77
C MET A 107 3.35 8.87 -14.18
N GLU A 108 3.94 9.76 -13.39
CA GLU A 108 3.95 11.19 -13.71
C GLU A 108 4.69 11.47 -15.01
N SER A 109 5.84 10.83 -15.23
CA SER A 109 6.58 10.97 -16.49
C SER A 109 5.77 10.49 -17.71
N LEU A 110 4.94 9.46 -17.56
CA LEU A 110 4.06 8.98 -18.63
C LEU A 110 2.86 9.93 -18.83
N ALA A 111 2.32 10.49 -17.76
CA ALA A 111 1.24 11.48 -17.80
C ALA A 111 1.67 12.77 -18.52
N GLU A 112 2.87 13.28 -18.23
CA GLU A 112 3.47 14.43 -18.95
C GLU A 112 3.63 14.19 -20.45
N GLN A 113 3.74 12.92 -20.87
CA GLN A 113 3.83 12.51 -22.27
C GLN A 113 2.46 12.23 -22.91
N GLY A 114 1.37 12.45 -22.18
CA GLY A 114 0.00 12.23 -22.64
C GLY A 114 -0.37 10.76 -22.81
N LEU A 115 0.24 9.85 -22.05
CA LEU A 115 -0.06 8.42 -22.18
C LEU A 115 -1.46 8.05 -21.65
N PHE A 116 -1.97 8.78 -20.66
CA PHE A 116 -3.22 8.44 -19.99
C PHE A 116 -4.37 9.35 -20.42
N ALA A 117 -5.57 8.79 -20.49
CA ALA A 117 -6.78 9.55 -20.70
C ALA A 117 -7.18 10.29 -19.40
N PRO A 118 -7.59 11.57 -19.46
CA PRO A 118 -8.25 12.24 -18.35
C PRO A 118 -9.47 11.46 -17.87
N ASN A 119 -9.73 11.44 -16.57
CA ASN A 119 -10.81 10.66 -15.98
C ASN A 119 -11.42 11.37 -14.78
N ASP A 120 -12.71 11.71 -14.87
CA ASP A 120 -13.47 12.40 -13.82
C ASP A 120 -14.54 11.50 -13.19
N SER A 121 -14.44 10.18 -13.38
CA SER A 121 -15.38 9.22 -12.82
C SER A 121 -15.51 9.37 -11.29
N PRO A 122 -16.66 9.00 -10.70
CA PRO A 122 -16.84 9.03 -9.25
C PRO A 122 -15.76 8.25 -8.48
N ALA A 123 -15.24 7.17 -9.06
CA ALA A 123 -14.19 6.35 -8.45
C ALA A 123 -12.85 7.11 -8.38
N VAL A 124 -12.47 7.80 -9.46
CA VAL A 124 -11.25 8.63 -9.50
C VAL A 124 -11.40 9.87 -8.62
N THR A 125 -12.56 10.54 -8.69
CA THR A 125 -12.81 11.77 -7.93
C THR A 125 -12.97 11.54 -6.42
N ALA A 126 -13.20 10.29 -5.99
CA ALA A 126 -13.18 9.90 -4.58
C ALA A 126 -11.76 9.77 -3.99
N VAL A 127 -10.72 9.61 -4.82
CA VAL A 127 -9.33 9.57 -4.36
C VAL A 127 -8.90 10.98 -3.92
N PRO A 128 -8.27 11.17 -2.75
CA PRO A 128 -7.81 12.48 -2.30
C PRO A 128 -6.97 13.21 -3.35
N GLU A 129 -7.11 14.53 -3.44
CA GLU A 129 -6.43 15.36 -4.44
C GLU A 129 -4.89 15.17 -4.42
N SER A 130 -4.30 15.02 -3.25
CA SER A 130 -2.85 14.77 -3.11
C SER A 130 -2.39 13.38 -3.57
N LEU A 131 -3.31 12.50 -3.99
CA LEU A 131 -3.08 11.11 -4.36
C LEU A 131 -3.60 10.78 -5.77
N ARG A 132 -3.86 11.80 -6.59
CA ARG A 132 -4.24 11.67 -8.00
C ARG A 132 -3.69 12.83 -8.82
N ALA A 133 -3.61 12.66 -10.13
CA ALA A 133 -3.33 13.77 -11.04
C ALA A 133 -4.46 14.81 -11.03
N ASP A 134 -4.12 16.06 -11.36
CA ASP A 134 -5.08 17.18 -11.41
C ASP A 134 -6.26 16.93 -12.36
N ASP A 135 -6.01 16.26 -13.50
CA ASP A 135 -7.00 15.87 -14.51
C ASP A 135 -7.53 14.43 -14.31
N GLY A 136 -7.14 13.78 -13.21
CA GLY A 136 -7.50 12.41 -12.87
C GLY A 136 -6.93 11.33 -13.80
N ASN A 137 -5.97 11.66 -14.67
CA ASN A 137 -5.43 10.71 -15.65
C ASN A 137 -4.69 9.52 -15.01
N TRP A 138 -4.24 9.67 -13.77
CA TRP A 138 -3.82 8.56 -12.92
C TRP A 138 -4.22 8.80 -11.45
N VAL A 139 -4.37 7.70 -10.70
CA VAL A 139 -4.67 7.70 -9.25
C VAL A 139 -3.77 6.75 -8.48
N ALA A 140 -3.50 7.06 -7.21
CA ALA A 140 -2.87 6.12 -6.28
C ALA A 140 -3.91 5.11 -5.74
N LEU A 141 -3.59 3.82 -5.88
CA LEU A 141 -4.39 2.70 -5.35
C LEU A 141 -3.97 2.30 -3.93
N THR A 142 -2.65 2.28 -3.69
CA THR A 142 -2.10 1.89 -2.38
C THR A 142 -0.87 2.74 -2.08
N LEU A 143 -0.69 3.10 -0.81
CA LEU A 143 0.45 3.87 -0.33
C LEU A 143 1.49 2.96 0.31
N ARG A 144 2.77 3.27 0.10
CA ARG A 144 3.89 2.58 0.73
C ARG A 144 4.84 3.62 1.32
N PRO A 145 4.55 4.10 2.54
CA PRO A 145 5.52 4.83 3.34
C PRO A 145 6.79 4.02 3.55
N ARG A 146 7.92 4.70 3.43
CA ARG A 146 9.20 4.19 3.90
C ARG A 146 9.33 4.46 5.39
N VAL A 147 9.70 3.43 6.15
CA VAL A 147 9.82 3.50 7.61
C VAL A 147 11.13 2.90 8.06
N ILE A 148 11.50 3.24 9.28
CA ILE A 148 12.60 2.61 9.99
C ILE A 148 12.01 1.54 10.90
N MET A 149 12.37 0.28 10.67
CA MET A 149 11.99 -0.83 11.54
C MET A 149 13.19 -1.18 12.42
N TYR A 150 12.95 -1.41 13.71
CA TYR A 150 14.00 -1.80 14.65
C TYR A 150 13.59 -3.02 15.47
N ASN A 151 14.59 -3.78 15.94
CA ASN A 151 14.38 -4.92 16.82
C ASN A 151 14.25 -4.44 18.27
N THR A 152 13.14 -4.76 18.93
CA THR A 152 12.84 -4.28 20.30
C THR A 152 13.65 -4.95 21.39
N ASP A 153 14.32 -6.06 21.10
CA ASP A 153 15.26 -6.70 22.03
C ASP A 153 16.64 -6.03 22.00
N LEU A 154 16.93 -5.23 20.96
CA LEU A 154 18.23 -4.59 20.74
C LEU A 154 18.19 -3.07 20.88
N VAL A 155 17.04 -2.44 20.60
CA VAL A 155 16.89 -0.98 20.56
C VAL A 155 15.64 -0.58 21.32
N THR A 156 15.79 0.33 22.27
CA THR A 156 14.65 0.94 22.97
C THR A 156 14.00 2.03 22.10
N PRO A 157 12.72 2.37 22.33
CA PRO A 157 12.06 3.44 21.60
C PRO A 157 12.79 4.79 21.66
N GLU A 158 13.46 5.08 22.78
CA GLU A 158 14.24 6.30 22.99
C GLU A 158 15.57 6.32 22.23
N GLU A 159 16.15 5.15 21.97
CA GLU A 159 17.38 4.98 21.17
C GLU A 159 17.10 4.89 19.68
N ALA A 160 15.86 4.56 19.29
CA ALA A 160 15.50 4.39 17.89
C ALA A 160 15.71 5.69 17.09
N PRO A 161 16.24 5.59 15.85
CA PRO A 161 16.43 6.76 15.00
C PRO A 161 15.08 7.39 14.66
N GLN A 162 14.96 8.71 14.83
CA GLN A 162 13.72 9.47 14.63
C GLN A 162 13.67 10.16 13.27
N THR A 163 14.82 10.45 12.69
CA THR A 163 14.95 11.05 11.36
C THR A 163 15.63 10.09 10.40
N MET A 164 15.48 10.31 9.10
CA MET A 164 16.27 9.57 8.12
C MET A 164 17.76 9.79 8.36
N MET A 165 18.17 11.02 8.72
CA MET A 165 19.59 11.36 8.94
C MET A 165 20.21 10.66 10.16
N ASP A 166 19.41 10.30 11.17
CA ASP A 166 19.90 9.57 12.35
C ASP A 166 20.46 8.19 12.00
N LEU A 167 20.08 7.61 10.85
CA LEU A 167 20.66 6.36 10.33
C LEU A 167 22.17 6.46 10.04
N THR A 168 22.70 7.69 9.96
CA THR A 168 24.13 7.95 9.76
C THR A 168 24.93 8.04 11.06
N ASP A 169 24.27 7.98 12.23
CA ASP A 169 24.96 7.99 13.51
C ASP A 169 25.89 6.78 13.66
N PRO A 170 27.17 6.96 14.07
CA PRO A 170 28.12 5.87 14.29
C PRO A 170 27.64 4.73 15.20
N GLN A 171 26.63 4.95 16.06
CA GLN A 171 26.04 3.90 16.88
C GLN A 171 25.45 2.75 16.04
N TRP A 172 25.02 3.03 14.81
CA TRP A 172 24.43 2.03 13.90
C TRP A 172 25.45 1.25 13.08
N LYS A 173 26.75 1.44 13.35
CA LYS A 173 27.81 0.79 12.58
C LYS A 173 27.72 -0.73 12.64
N GLY A 174 27.56 -1.36 11.47
CA GLY A 174 27.39 -2.80 11.28
C GLY A 174 26.01 -3.33 11.70
N GLN A 175 25.08 -2.45 12.08
CA GLN A 175 23.77 -2.82 12.65
C GLN A 175 22.57 -2.36 11.81
N LEU A 176 22.82 -1.66 10.70
CA LEU A 176 21.80 -1.14 9.80
C LEU A 176 21.70 -1.97 8.52
N GLY A 177 20.47 -2.29 8.10
CA GLY A 177 20.16 -2.94 6.83
C GLY A 177 19.33 -2.05 5.89
N ALA A 178 19.68 -2.03 4.61
CA ALA A 178 18.90 -1.33 3.58
C ALA A 178 18.90 -2.09 2.25
N ALA A 179 17.97 -1.74 1.36
CA ALA A 179 17.99 -2.28 0.00
C ALA A 179 19.07 -1.58 -0.84
N ASP A 180 19.69 -2.31 -1.76
CA ASP A 180 20.70 -1.75 -2.65
C ASP A 180 20.11 -0.94 -3.82
N SER A 181 20.99 -0.36 -4.63
CA SER A 181 20.64 0.52 -5.75
C SER A 181 19.90 -0.16 -6.91
N ARG A 182 19.82 -1.49 -6.93
CA ARG A 182 19.00 -2.23 -7.92
C ARG A 182 17.53 -2.24 -7.52
N ASN A 183 17.20 -1.87 -6.29
CA ASN A 183 15.83 -1.72 -5.84
C ASN A 183 15.29 -0.33 -6.23
N GLY A 184 14.47 -0.27 -7.28
CA GLY A 184 13.91 1.00 -7.78
C GLY A 184 13.15 1.81 -6.73
N ALA A 185 12.48 1.16 -5.76
CA ALA A 185 11.77 1.86 -4.69
C ALA A 185 12.72 2.50 -3.67
N MET A 186 13.94 1.99 -3.50
CA MET A 186 14.99 2.67 -2.72
C MET A 186 15.58 3.84 -3.51
N VAL A 187 15.81 3.67 -4.81
CA VAL A 187 16.31 4.76 -5.66
C VAL A 187 15.34 5.95 -5.67
N ALA A 188 14.04 5.70 -5.85
CA ALA A 188 13.02 6.75 -5.82
C ALA A 188 13.02 7.53 -4.50
N GLN A 189 13.19 6.85 -3.36
CA GLN A 189 13.34 7.48 -2.05
C GLN A 189 14.55 8.43 -2.01
N LEU A 190 15.72 7.97 -2.47
CA LEU A 190 16.93 8.79 -2.47
C LEU A 190 16.82 10.00 -3.41
N VAL A 191 16.14 9.85 -4.54
CA VAL A 191 15.85 10.97 -5.46
C VAL A 191 14.96 12.01 -4.81
N ALA A 192 13.88 11.58 -4.14
CA ALA A 192 12.99 12.49 -3.41
C ALA A 192 13.74 13.20 -2.26
N MET A 193 14.53 12.48 -1.47
CA MET A 193 15.38 13.06 -0.43
C MET A 193 16.37 14.08 -1.01
N ARG A 194 17.04 13.77 -2.12
CA ARG A 194 17.96 14.71 -2.79
C ARG A 194 17.24 15.98 -3.24
N HIS A 195 16.00 15.87 -3.73
CA HIS A 195 15.21 17.02 -4.14
C HIS A 195 14.85 17.93 -2.95
N LEU A 196 14.47 17.32 -1.83
CA LEU A 196 14.06 18.05 -0.63
C LEU A 196 15.24 18.63 0.18
N LEU A 197 16.33 17.87 0.30
CA LEU A 197 17.46 18.17 1.17
C LEU A 197 18.66 18.79 0.44
N GLY A 198 18.73 18.65 -0.89
CA GLY A 198 19.86 19.08 -1.71
C GLY A 198 20.99 18.05 -1.80
N GLU A 199 21.91 18.29 -2.74
CA GLU A 199 22.98 17.36 -3.11
C GLU A 199 24.03 17.16 -2.01
N GLU A 200 24.37 18.22 -1.29
CA GLU A 200 25.36 18.16 -0.20
C GLU A 200 24.88 17.27 0.94
N ALA A 201 23.66 17.49 1.44
CA ALA A 201 23.06 16.68 2.49
C ALA A 201 22.90 15.21 2.06
N MET A 202 22.46 14.97 0.82
CA MET A 202 22.33 13.62 0.28
C MET A 202 23.69 12.91 0.17
N THR A 203 24.74 13.62 -0.24
CA THR A 203 26.10 13.08 -0.31
C THR A 203 26.59 12.69 1.09
N ALA A 204 26.39 13.55 2.08
CA ALA A 204 26.72 13.27 3.47
C ALA A 204 25.94 12.06 4.00
N PHE A 205 24.65 11.95 3.68
CA PHE A 205 23.81 10.81 4.08
C PHE A 205 24.36 9.48 3.55
N VAL A 206 24.62 9.39 2.24
CA VAL A 206 25.15 8.16 1.62
C VAL A 206 26.53 7.82 2.19
N GLN A 207 27.39 8.82 2.39
CA GLN A 207 28.71 8.60 3.00
C GLN A 207 28.60 8.10 4.44
N GLY A 208 27.64 8.62 5.22
CA GLY A 208 27.35 8.15 6.57
C GLY A 208 26.90 6.69 6.59
N LEU A 209 25.99 6.29 5.70
CA LEU A 209 25.58 4.88 5.57
C LEU A 209 26.76 3.95 5.23
N VAL A 210 27.67 4.40 4.36
CA VAL A 210 28.89 3.65 4.01
C VAL A 210 29.85 3.57 5.21
N ALA A 211 30.05 4.67 5.94
CA ALA A 211 30.91 4.72 7.12
C ALA A 211 30.38 3.80 8.26
N ASN A 212 29.06 3.63 8.31
CA ASN A 212 28.36 2.71 9.20
C ASN A 212 28.39 1.26 8.74
N ASP A 213 29.08 0.88 7.66
CA ASP A 213 29.11 -0.51 7.18
C ASP A 213 27.68 -1.09 7.02
N THR A 214 26.78 -0.28 6.47
CA THR A 214 25.37 -0.66 6.22
C THR A 214 25.32 -1.92 5.37
N GLN A 215 24.53 -2.90 5.82
CA GLN A 215 24.32 -4.14 5.08
C GLN A 215 23.30 -3.92 3.96
N TRP A 216 23.69 -4.25 2.73
CA TRP A 216 22.89 -4.02 1.53
C TRP A 216 22.26 -5.32 1.02
N PHE A 217 20.93 -5.33 0.89
CA PHE A 217 20.15 -6.47 0.43
C PHE A 217 19.49 -6.19 -0.92
N GLY A 218 19.14 -7.25 -1.67
CA GLY A 218 18.39 -7.08 -2.93
C GLY A 218 16.97 -6.53 -2.74
N GLY A 219 16.40 -6.66 -1.54
CA GLY A 219 15.06 -6.15 -1.24
C GLY A 219 14.70 -6.16 0.24
N HIS A 220 13.55 -5.57 0.55
CA HIS A 220 13.12 -5.30 1.93
C HIS A 220 12.76 -6.58 2.71
N THR A 221 12.42 -7.67 2.00
CA THR A 221 12.12 -8.97 2.64
C THR A 221 13.31 -9.49 3.43
N ASP A 222 14.53 -9.33 2.91
CA ASP A 222 15.72 -9.83 3.61
C ASP A 222 16.12 -8.87 4.72
N VAL A 223 16.01 -7.54 4.49
CA VAL A 223 16.20 -6.52 5.54
C VAL A 223 15.30 -6.81 6.74
N ARG A 224 13.99 -7.03 6.52
CA ARG A 224 13.07 -7.24 7.64
C ARG A 224 13.34 -8.53 8.41
N LYS A 225 13.86 -9.56 7.74
CA LYS A 225 14.18 -10.85 8.36
C LYS A 225 15.43 -10.72 9.23
N ALA A 226 16.47 -10.04 8.73
CA ALA A 226 17.68 -9.77 9.49
C ALA A 226 17.36 -8.96 10.76
N VAL A 227 16.52 -7.92 10.65
CA VAL A 227 16.07 -7.15 11.83
C VAL A 227 15.21 -8.01 12.76
N GLY A 228 14.21 -8.72 12.24
CA GLY A 228 13.35 -9.57 13.06
C GLY A 228 14.09 -10.71 13.78
N ALA A 229 15.19 -11.21 13.21
CA ALA A 229 16.05 -12.21 13.82
C ALA A 229 17.09 -11.63 14.82
N GLY A 230 17.21 -10.31 14.91
CA GLY A 230 18.20 -9.63 15.74
C GLY A 230 19.62 -9.69 15.18
N GLU A 231 19.79 -10.03 13.89
CA GLU A 231 21.07 -9.95 13.20
C GLU A 231 21.47 -8.49 12.93
N LEU A 232 20.46 -7.63 12.72
CA LEU A 232 20.58 -6.19 12.59
C LEU A 232 19.65 -5.51 13.58
N ALA A 233 20.08 -4.38 14.14
CA ALA A 233 19.28 -3.62 15.08
C ALA A 233 18.21 -2.80 14.37
N VAL A 234 18.53 -2.26 13.19
CA VAL A 234 17.71 -1.30 12.45
C VAL A 234 17.68 -1.66 10.96
N GLY A 235 16.56 -1.40 10.29
CA GLY A 235 16.43 -1.60 8.85
C GLY A 235 15.44 -0.66 8.19
N LEU A 236 15.79 -0.23 6.97
CA LEU A 236 14.97 0.67 6.16
C LEU A 236 14.04 -0.13 5.22
N VAL A 237 12.74 -0.13 5.50
CA VAL A 237 11.74 -0.97 4.80
C VAL A 237 10.45 -0.21 4.49
N ASN A 238 9.60 -0.75 3.61
CA ASN A 238 8.24 -0.24 3.49
C ASN A 238 7.41 -0.66 4.72
N HIS A 239 6.51 0.20 5.19
CA HIS A 239 5.71 -0.02 6.41
C HIS A 239 5.01 -1.38 6.53
N TYR A 240 4.49 -1.95 5.44
CA TYR A 240 3.79 -3.24 5.49
C TYR A 240 4.72 -4.42 5.84
N TYR A 241 6.04 -4.29 5.62
CA TYR A 241 7.00 -5.31 6.04
C TYR A 241 7.16 -5.38 7.56
N TYR A 242 6.98 -4.25 8.26
CA TYR A 242 6.87 -4.25 9.71
C TYR A 242 5.63 -5.01 10.18
N HIS A 243 4.46 -4.74 9.58
CA HIS A 243 3.23 -5.48 9.91
C HIS A 243 3.34 -6.98 9.59
N LEU A 244 4.01 -7.35 8.50
CA LEU A 244 4.29 -8.75 8.18
C LEU A 244 5.18 -9.40 9.25
N SER A 245 6.24 -8.72 9.69
CA SER A 245 7.10 -9.21 10.77
C SER A 245 6.35 -9.35 12.11
N LEU A 246 5.46 -8.40 12.46
CA LEU A 246 4.58 -8.53 13.62
C LEU A 246 3.64 -9.75 13.52
N ALA A 247 3.05 -9.97 12.35
CA ALA A 247 2.17 -11.12 12.12
C ALA A 247 2.92 -12.46 12.23
N GLU A 248 4.22 -12.47 11.93
CA GLU A 248 5.12 -13.61 12.11
C GLU A 248 5.66 -13.73 13.55
N GLY A 249 5.32 -12.80 14.45
CA GLY A 249 5.72 -12.81 15.86
C GLY A 249 7.15 -12.31 16.13
N ALA A 250 7.76 -11.59 15.19
CA ALA A 250 9.08 -11.00 15.39
C ALA A 250 9.04 -9.83 16.41
N PRO A 251 10.07 -9.68 17.26
CA PRO A 251 10.18 -8.59 18.23
C PRO A 251 10.61 -7.29 17.54
N VAL A 252 9.70 -6.64 16.82
CA VAL A 252 10.00 -5.43 16.05
C VAL A 252 9.05 -4.28 16.38
N ALA A 253 9.56 -3.06 16.22
CA ALA A 253 8.79 -1.82 16.28
C ALA A 253 9.17 -0.92 15.09
N VAL A 254 8.44 0.18 14.93
CA VAL A 254 8.55 1.04 13.76
C VAL A 254 8.63 2.51 14.16
N VAL A 255 9.48 3.25 13.45
CA VAL A 255 9.50 4.71 13.41
C VAL A 255 9.08 5.17 12.03
N TYR A 256 8.16 6.12 12.01
CA TYR A 256 7.85 6.94 10.85
C TYR A 256 8.75 8.16 10.93
N PRO A 257 9.80 8.29 10.10
CA PRO A 257 10.83 9.30 10.32
C PRO A 257 10.38 10.71 9.93
N ASP A 258 11.14 11.70 10.41
CA ASP A 258 11.06 13.11 9.99
C ASP A 258 9.68 13.76 10.27
N GLN A 259 9.04 13.41 11.38
CA GLN A 259 7.70 13.88 11.78
C GLN A 259 7.72 15.13 12.66
N GLU A 260 8.90 15.63 13.01
CA GLU A 260 9.07 16.89 13.73
C GLU A 260 8.60 18.10 12.92
N GLU A 261 8.36 19.22 13.61
CA GLU A 261 8.00 20.47 12.95
C GLU A 261 9.12 20.92 12.00
N GLY A 262 8.80 21.07 10.71
CA GLY A 262 9.78 21.40 9.67
C GLY A 262 10.57 20.20 9.13
N GLY A 263 10.29 18.99 9.60
CA GLY A 263 10.84 17.75 9.05
C GLY A 263 10.37 17.49 7.62
N THR A 264 11.10 16.65 6.89
CA THR A 264 10.75 16.34 5.47
C THR A 264 9.47 15.54 5.31
N GLY A 265 8.94 14.98 6.41
CA GLY A 265 7.77 14.12 6.40
C GLY A 265 8.05 12.75 5.78
N LEU A 266 6.99 11.96 5.64
CA LEU A 266 7.10 10.65 5.02
C LEU A 266 7.11 10.77 3.50
N ILE A 267 8.20 10.33 2.89
CA ILE A 267 8.19 10.03 1.47
C ILE A 267 7.38 8.75 1.26
N VAL A 268 6.31 8.88 0.46
CA VAL A 268 5.38 7.80 0.16
C VAL A 268 5.46 7.50 -1.33
N ASN A 269 5.76 6.25 -1.67
CA ASN A 269 5.60 5.76 -3.04
C ASN A 269 4.28 4.98 -3.13
N SER A 270 3.56 5.08 -4.23
CA SER A 270 2.29 4.39 -4.42
C SER A 270 2.36 3.28 -5.46
N THR A 271 1.35 2.42 -5.42
CA THR A 271 0.92 1.72 -6.64
C THR A 271 -0.21 2.53 -7.21
N ASN A 272 -0.16 2.75 -8.50
CA ASN A 272 -0.99 3.70 -9.21
C ASN A 272 -1.70 2.99 -10.36
N ALA A 273 -2.79 3.57 -10.82
CA ALA A 273 -3.49 3.15 -12.01
C ALA A 273 -3.75 4.35 -12.92
N GLY A 274 -3.60 4.15 -14.23
CA GLY A 274 -3.98 5.12 -15.25
C GLY A 274 -4.56 4.38 -16.46
N VAL A 275 -5.68 4.88 -16.98
CA VAL A 275 -6.32 4.36 -18.20
C VAL A 275 -5.54 4.88 -19.39
N ILE A 276 -5.15 4.00 -20.31
CA ILE A 276 -4.35 4.36 -21.48
C ILE A 276 -5.20 5.21 -22.44
N ASP A 277 -4.66 6.34 -22.91
CA ASP A 277 -5.30 7.12 -23.96
C ASP A 277 -5.42 6.28 -25.24
N GLY A 278 -6.62 6.21 -25.80
CA GLY A 278 -6.93 5.32 -26.93
C GLY A 278 -7.03 3.83 -26.56
N ALA A 279 -7.24 3.49 -25.28
CA ALA A 279 -7.61 2.15 -24.84
C ALA A 279 -8.78 1.58 -25.66
N ARG A 280 -8.79 0.28 -25.90
CA ARG A 280 -9.86 -0.39 -26.68
C ARG A 280 -11.13 -0.54 -25.85
N HIS A 281 -10.98 -0.60 -24.53
CA HIS A 281 -12.06 -0.76 -23.57
C HIS A 281 -11.93 0.34 -22.49
N PRO A 282 -12.37 1.58 -22.79
CA PRO A 282 -12.16 2.74 -21.92
C PRO A 282 -13.16 2.87 -20.75
N GLU A 283 -14.31 2.19 -20.81
CA GLU A 283 -15.31 2.09 -19.71
C GLU A 283 -14.98 0.92 -18.77
#